data_AF-A0A6I2GDU6-F1
#
_entry.id   AF-A0A6I2GDU6-F1
#
_cell.length_a   1.000
_cell.length_b   1.000
_cell.length_c   1.000
_cell.angle_alpha   90.00
_cell.angle_beta   90.00
_cell.angle_gamma   90.00
#
_symmetry.space_group_name_H-M   'P 1'
#
loop_
_entity.id
_entity.type
_entity.pdbx_description
1 polymer ?
#
loop_
_entity_poly.entity_id
_entity_poly.type
_entity_poly.pdbx_seq_one_letter_code
_entity_poly.pdbx_strand_id
1 'polypeptide(L)'
;MTSVPSHPAVAAATARLAALDQQFQPVALIEHGDGAAAVLLESRDFRVIVIVEHRDDEWITPSMVSGTPRPVSRSRPARTLDHRPLLRMSRTRVAHPDPDGQPAQTSWSAVLGTAAADATTLTVISTIDSYTAPIAPNGLAFALVRTRTGEHPLINVHTADGRIVPVVP
;
A
#
# COMPACT_ATOMS: atom_id res chain seq x y z
N MET A 1 -0.46 20.11 1.19
CA MET A 1 -0.93 18.81 1.70
C MET A 1 -2.24 18.54 1.02
N THR A 2 -2.32 17.52 0.19
CA THR A 2 -3.59 17.07 -0.39
C THR A 2 -4.37 16.39 0.74
N SER A 3 -5.58 16.86 1.04
CA SER A 3 -6.42 16.21 2.05
C SER A 3 -6.84 14.84 1.53
N VAL A 4 -6.69 13.80 2.36
CA VAL A 4 -7.27 12.48 2.05
C VAL A 4 -8.80 12.65 2.00
N PRO A 5 -9.48 12.12 0.98
CA PRO A 5 -10.94 12.23 0.88
C PRO A 5 -11.63 11.62 2.11
N SER A 6 -12.78 12.19 2.48
CA SER A 6 -13.65 11.60 3.49
C SER A 6 -14.24 10.31 2.92
N HIS A 7 -13.87 9.17 3.49
CA HIS A 7 -14.27 7.86 3.00
C HIS A 7 -14.46 6.87 4.17
N PRO A 8 -15.50 6.00 4.17
CA PRO A 8 -15.74 5.04 5.26
C PRO A 8 -14.55 4.13 5.58
N ALA A 9 -13.81 3.66 4.57
CA ALA A 9 -12.58 2.89 4.79
C ALA A 9 -11.52 3.67 5.60
N VAL A 10 -11.40 4.98 5.38
CA VAL A 10 -10.47 5.84 6.14
C VAL A 10 -10.92 5.94 7.60
N ALA A 11 -12.23 6.10 7.85
CA ALA A 11 -12.77 6.11 9.20
C ALA A 11 -12.52 4.77 9.92
N ALA A 12 -12.81 3.65 9.25
CA ALA A 12 -12.58 2.30 9.79
C ALA A 12 -11.09 2.06 10.10
N ALA A 13 -10.19 2.39 9.16
CA ALA A 13 -8.75 2.24 9.36
C ALA A 13 -8.20 3.13 10.49
N THR A 14 -8.70 4.36 10.60
CA THR A 14 -8.31 5.29 11.67
C THR A 14 -8.78 4.78 13.03
N ALA A 15 -10.03 4.31 13.14
CA ALA A 15 -10.55 3.70 14.35
C ALA A 15 -9.74 2.45 14.76
N ARG A 16 -9.30 1.65 13.78
CA ARG A 16 -8.47 0.47 14.04
C ARG A 16 -7.13 0.80 14.71
N LEU A 17 -6.48 1.89 14.30
CA LEU A 17 -5.20 2.31 14.87
C LEU A 17 -5.33 3.19 16.12
N ALA A 18 -6.47 3.83 16.34
CA ALA A 18 -6.71 4.64 17.53
C ALA A 18 -6.53 3.84 18.84
N ALA A 19 -6.77 2.52 18.80
CA ALA A 19 -6.55 1.62 19.93
C ALA A 19 -5.06 1.38 20.29
N LEU A 20 -4.12 1.76 19.44
CA LEU A 20 -2.68 1.49 19.61
C LEU A 20 -1.92 2.64 20.29
N ASP A 21 -2.62 3.66 20.80
CA ASP A 21 -2.07 4.84 21.50
C ASP A 21 -0.96 5.58 20.71
N GLN A 22 -1.07 5.57 19.37
CA GLN A 22 -0.23 6.34 18.47
C GLN A 22 -1.08 7.30 17.65
N GLN A 23 -0.61 8.55 17.56
CA GLN A 23 -1.27 9.58 16.74
C GLN A 23 -1.03 9.33 15.25
N PHE A 24 -1.78 8.40 14.68
CA PHE A 24 -1.80 8.13 13.26
C PHE A 24 -2.72 9.11 12.52
N GLN A 25 -2.28 9.57 11.36
CA GLN A 25 -3.03 10.43 10.46
C GLN A 25 -3.11 9.78 9.08
N PRO A 26 -4.28 9.80 8.41
CA PRO A 26 -4.39 9.30 7.05
C PRO A 26 -3.61 10.20 6.08
N VAL A 27 -2.85 9.60 5.16
CA VAL A 27 -2.06 10.33 4.15
C VAL A 27 -2.37 9.92 2.71
N ALA A 28 -2.92 8.73 2.49
CA ALA A 28 -3.35 8.26 1.18
C ALA A 28 -4.45 7.22 1.30
N LEU A 29 -5.29 7.15 0.27
CA LEU A 29 -6.34 6.16 0.07
C LEU A 29 -6.22 5.65 -1.37
N ILE A 30 -6.27 4.32 -1.54
CA ILE A 30 -6.48 3.67 -2.83
C ILE A 30 -7.74 2.84 -2.69
N GLU A 31 -8.78 3.20 -3.44
CA GLU A 31 -9.97 2.37 -3.58
C GLU A 31 -9.80 1.46 -4.79
N HIS A 32 -10.21 0.21 -4.62
CA HIS A 32 -10.29 -0.78 -5.68
C HIS A 32 -11.77 -1.12 -5.91
N GLY A 33 -12.21 -1.08 -7.17
CA GLY A 33 -13.63 -1.19 -7.55
C GLY A 33 -14.36 -2.48 -7.15
N ASP A 34 -13.62 -3.47 -6.65
CA ASP A 34 -14.12 -4.76 -6.16
C ASP A 34 -14.46 -4.74 -4.66
N GLY A 35 -14.66 -3.55 -4.07
CA GLY A 35 -15.02 -3.41 -2.66
C GLY A 35 -13.84 -3.60 -1.72
N ALA A 36 -12.66 -3.11 -2.06
CA ALA A 36 -11.54 -3.04 -1.13
C ALA A 36 -10.85 -1.69 -1.22
N ALA A 37 -10.21 -1.27 -0.13
CA ALA A 37 -9.42 -0.05 -0.10
C ALA A 37 -8.17 -0.24 0.74
N ALA A 38 -7.07 0.38 0.34
CA ALA A 38 -5.86 0.48 1.14
C ALA A 38 -5.72 1.90 1.66
N VAL A 39 -5.72 2.04 2.98
CA VAL A 39 -5.51 3.31 3.67
C VAL A 39 -4.09 3.33 4.20
N LEU A 40 -3.32 4.34 3.81
CA LEU A 40 -2.03 4.60 4.41
C LEU A 40 -2.19 5.62 5.53
N LEU A 41 -1.79 5.23 6.73
CA LEU A 41 -1.69 6.11 7.88
C LEU A 41 -0.23 6.30 8.29
N GLU A 42 0.09 7.49 8.76
CA GLU A 42 1.43 7.83 9.27
C GLU A 42 1.34 8.39 10.69
N SER A 43 2.25 7.94 11.55
CA SER A 43 2.59 8.60 12.81
C SER A 43 3.93 9.32 12.66
N ARG A 44 4.47 9.83 13.78
CA ARG A 44 5.82 10.41 13.77
C ARG A 44 6.87 9.44 13.23
N ASP A 45 6.78 8.16 13.62
CA ASP A 45 7.86 7.19 13.42
C ASP A 45 7.48 6.04 12.49
N PHE A 46 6.19 5.80 12.26
CA PHE A 46 5.70 4.65 11.49
C PHE A 46 4.77 5.04 10.35
N ARG A 47 4.79 4.22 9.31
CA ARG A 47 3.75 4.12 8.29
C ARG A 47 3.02 2.81 8.46
N VAL A 48 1.72 2.82 8.27
CA VAL A 48 0.88 1.64 8.41
C VAL A 48 -0.07 1.57 7.23
N ILE A 49 -0.09 0.43 6.54
CA ILE A 49 -1.11 0.13 5.55
C ILE A 49 -2.22 -0.65 6.24
N VAL A 50 -3.44 -0.15 6.16
CA VAL A 50 -4.65 -0.89 6.54
C VAL A 50 -5.43 -1.19 5.26
N ILE A 51 -5.51 -2.47 4.90
CA ILE A 51 -6.40 -2.92 3.82
C ILE A 51 -7.76 -3.16 4.44
N VAL A 52 -8.79 -2.50 3.95
CA VAL A 52 -10.17 -2.58 4.43
C VAL A 52 -11.00 -3.20 3.31
N GLU A 53 -11.81 -4.20 3.63
CA GLU A 53 -12.71 -4.85 2.67
C GLU A 53 -14.15 -4.46 2.96
N HIS A 54 -14.93 -4.20 1.91
CA HIS A 54 -16.36 -3.95 1.99
C HIS A 54 -17.11 -5.27 1.84
N ARG A 55 -17.79 -5.72 2.90
CA ARG A 55 -18.60 -6.94 2.93
C ARG A 55 -19.89 -6.66 3.67
N ASP A 56 -21.01 -7.10 3.13
CA ASP A 56 -22.35 -6.95 3.76
C ASP A 56 -22.63 -5.51 4.23
N ASP A 57 -22.32 -4.52 3.38
CA ASP A 57 -22.43 -3.08 3.65
C ASP A 57 -21.54 -2.54 4.79
N GLU A 58 -20.58 -3.32 5.25
CA GLU A 58 -19.61 -2.95 6.29
C GLU A 58 -18.17 -2.92 5.77
N TRP A 59 -17.38 -1.98 6.32
CA TRP A 59 -15.94 -1.87 6.05
C TRP A 59 -15.14 -2.59 7.14
N ILE A 60 -14.67 -3.78 6.82
CA ILE A 60 -13.99 -4.69 7.74
C ILE A 60 -12.49 -4.44 7.71
N THR A 61 -11.90 -4.29 8.90
CA THR A 61 -10.45 -4.10 9.08
C THR A 61 -9.79 -5.39 9.56
N PRO A 62 -8.50 -5.61 9.23
CA PRO A 62 -7.78 -6.80 9.65
C PRO A 62 -7.56 -6.82 11.17
N SER A 63 -7.55 -8.02 11.73
CA SER A 63 -7.25 -8.26 13.14
C SER A 63 -5.78 -8.01 13.49
N MET A 64 -4.87 -8.05 12.52
CA MET A 64 -3.46 -7.72 12.72
C MET A 64 -3.02 -6.66 11.74
N VAL A 65 -2.28 -5.67 12.25
CA VAL A 65 -1.71 -4.60 11.44
C VAL A 65 -0.24 -4.47 11.79
N SER A 66 0.60 -4.28 10.78
CA SER A 66 2.05 -4.10 10.96
C SER A 66 2.49 -2.76 10.38
N GLY A 67 3.34 -2.07 11.14
CA GLY A 67 3.93 -0.80 10.74
C GLY A 67 5.31 -0.97 10.12
N THR A 68 5.68 0.00 9.30
CA THR A 68 7.02 0.15 8.72
C THR A 68 7.65 1.45 9.21
N PRO A 69 8.89 1.43 9.72
CA PRO A 69 9.55 2.66 10.15
C PRO A 69 9.64 3.67 9.01
N ARG A 70 9.43 4.95 9.32
CA ARG A 70 9.61 6.03 8.36
C ARG A 70 11.10 6.19 7.99
N PRO A 71 11.42 6.58 6.75
CA PRO A 71 12.77 6.98 6.40
C PRO A 71 13.23 8.15 7.29
N VAL A 72 14.41 8.01 7.91
CA VAL A 72 15.00 9.05 8.78
C VAL A 72 15.55 10.22 7.95
N SER A 73 16.02 9.94 6.73
CA SER A 73 16.51 10.97 5.79
C SER A 73 15.34 11.71 5.14
N ARG A 74 15.36 13.04 5.22
CA ARG A 74 14.41 13.91 4.50
C ARG A 74 14.71 14.01 3.00
N SER A 75 15.93 13.69 2.58
CA SER A 75 16.32 13.74 1.16
C SER A 75 16.18 12.35 0.53
N ARG A 76 15.46 12.32 -0.60
CA ARG A 76 15.37 11.13 -1.46
C ARG A 76 16.67 10.99 -2.25
N PRO A 77 17.14 9.76 -2.54
CA PRO A 77 18.20 9.56 -3.52
C PRO A 77 17.83 10.25 -4.84
N ALA A 78 18.82 10.83 -5.52
CA ALA A 78 18.58 11.46 -6.82
C ALA A 78 18.23 10.44 -7.90
N ARG A 79 18.77 9.21 -7.78
CA ARG A 79 18.61 8.13 -8.74
C ARG A 79 18.05 6.86 -8.12
N THR A 80 17.18 6.20 -8.86
CA THR A 80 16.60 4.90 -8.51
C THR A 80 17.70 3.84 -8.59
N LEU A 81 17.90 3.15 -7.47
CA LEU A 81 18.91 2.11 -7.32
C LEU A 81 18.44 0.82 -7.97
N ASP A 82 19.37 0.14 -8.65
CA ASP A 82 19.12 -1.19 -9.18
C ASP A 82 18.82 -2.17 -8.04
N HIS A 83 17.87 -3.07 -8.27
CA HIS A 83 17.40 -4.12 -7.34
C HIS A 83 16.75 -3.64 -6.04
N ARG A 84 16.87 -2.36 -5.68
CA ARG A 84 16.20 -1.75 -4.51
C ARG A 84 15.60 -0.39 -4.87
N PRO A 85 14.62 -0.35 -5.80
CA PRO A 85 14.07 0.92 -6.27
C PRO A 85 13.17 1.60 -5.22
N LEU A 86 12.76 0.88 -4.18
CA LEU A 86 11.95 1.40 -3.07
C LEU A 86 12.67 1.23 -1.73
N LEU A 87 12.90 2.34 -1.03
CA LEU A 87 13.42 2.35 0.33
C LEU A 87 12.31 2.12 1.36
N ARG A 88 12.65 1.42 2.45
CA ARG A 88 11.69 1.09 3.54
C ARG A 88 10.40 0.49 2.99
N MET A 89 10.57 -0.40 2.03
CA MET A 89 9.44 -1.05 1.38
C MET A 89 8.75 -1.99 2.37
N SER A 90 7.42 -2.00 2.33
CA SER A 90 6.62 -3.02 2.98
C SER A 90 5.54 -3.56 2.06
N ARG A 91 5.15 -4.80 2.35
CA ARG A 91 4.09 -5.52 1.67
C ARG A 91 3.11 -5.99 2.73
N THR A 92 1.84 -5.61 2.59
CA THR A 92 0.76 -6.07 3.46
C THR A 92 -0.16 -6.93 2.62
N ARG A 93 -0.54 -8.10 3.14
CA ARG A 93 -1.50 -8.98 2.49
C ARG A 93 -2.64 -9.27 3.45
N VAL A 94 -3.87 -9.22 2.93
CA VAL A 94 -5.07 -9.60 3.67
C VAL A 94 -5.86 -10.58 2.82
N ALA A 95 -6.26 -11.68 3.44
CA ALA A 95 -7.20 -12.63 2.88
C ALA A 95 -8.17 -12.98 4.01
N HIS A 96 -9.45 -12.66 3.83
CA HIS A 96 -10.48 -13.16 4.73
C HIS A 96 -11.12 -14.39 4.09
N PRO A 97 -11.41 -15.45 4.87
CA PRO A 97 -12.08 -16.64 4.38
C PRO A 97 -13.36 -16.31 3.59
N ASP A 98 -13.72 -17.22 2.70
CA ASP A 98 -15.00 -17.16 2.01
C ASP A 98 -16.14 -17.41 3.01
N PRO A 99 -17.38 -16.98 2.71
CA PRO A 99 -18.52 -17.08 3.64
C PRO A 99 -18.83 -18.52 4.10
N ASP A 100 -18.43 -19.51 3.31
CA ASP A 100 -18.56 -20.94 3.61
C ASP A 100 -17.42 -21.48 4.52
N GLY A 101 -16.53 -20.60 4.97
CA GLY A 101 -15.37 -20.93 5.81
C GLY A 101 -14.20 -21.52 5.05
N GLN A 102 -14.25 -21.59 3.71
CA GLN A 102 -13.13 -22.09 2.91
C GLN A 102 -12.00 -21.06 2.84
N PRO A 103 -10.74 -21.50 2.68
CA PRO A 103 -9.63 -20.60 2.42
C PRO A 103 -9.89 -19.79 1.16
N ALA A 104 -9.82 -18.47 1.27
CA ALA A 104 -10.01 -17.60 0.13
C ALA A 104 -8.99 -17.91 -0.97
N GLN A 105 -9.47 -18.03 -2.20
CA GLN A 105 -8.62 -18.25 -3.39
C GLN A 105 -7.88 -16.97 -3.82
N THR A 106 -8.37 -15.81 -3.39
CA THR A 106 -7.78 -14.50 -3.66
C THR A 106 -7.44 -13.76 -2.37
N SER A 107 -6.45 -12.88 -2.46
CA SER A 107 -6.04 -12.00 -1.37
C SER A 107 -5.75 -10.60 -1.92
N TRP A 108 -5.88 -9.59 -1.08
CA TRP A 108 -5.46 -8.22 -1.37
C TRP A 108 -4.01 -8.05 -0.98
N SER A 109 -3.19 -7.51 -1.88
CA SER A 109 -1.79 -7.20 -1.64
C SER A 109 -1.55 -5.71 -1.85
N ALA A 110 -1.08 -5.04 -0.81
CA ALA A 110 -0.69 -3.63 -0.85
C ALA A 110 0.83 -3.48 -0.74
N VAL A 111 1.36 -2.49 -1.45
CA VAL A 111 2.78 -2.16 -1.50
C VAL A 111 2.97 -0.72 -1.06
N LEU A 112 3.93 -0.49 -0.17
CA LEU A 112 4.38 0.83 0.24
C LEU A 112 5.90 0.91 0.07
N GLY A 113 6.40 2.07 -0.34
CA GLY A 113 7.83 2.36 -0.31
C GLY A 113 8.13 3.84 -0.53
N THR A 114 9.40 4.20 -0.42
CA THR A 114 9.89 5.54 -0.80
C THR A 114 10.80 5.42 -2.01
N ALA A 115 10.37 5.99 -3.12
CA ALA A 115 11.11 6.02 -4.37
C ALA A 115 12.12 7.19 -4.42
N ALA A 116 13.10 7.07 -5.30
CA ALA A 116 14.05 8.14 -5.61
C ALA A 116 13.39 9.32 -6.33
N ALA A 117 14.11 10.43 -6.49
CA ALA A 117 13.60 11.64 -7.12
C ALA A 117 13.37 11.52 -8.63
N ASP A 118 14.10 10.62 -9.31
CA ASP A 118 13.93 10.32 -10.74
C ASP A 118 12.79 9.33 -11.02
N ALA A 119 12.20 8.71 -10.00
CA ALA A 119 11.10 7.77 -10.16
C ALA A 119 9.80 8.50 -10.49
N THR A 120 9.10 8.03 -11.53
CA THR A 120 7.89 8.66 -12.07
C THR A 120 6.64 7.86 -11.76
N THR A 121 6.70 6.53 -11.88
CA THR A 121 5.51 5.67 -11.79
C THR A 121 5.83 4.36 -11.06
N LEU A 122 4.90 3.90 -10.24
CA LEU A 122 4.88 2.55 -9.68
C LEU A 122 3.88 1.71 -10.47
N THR A 123 4.29 0.51 -10.86
CA THR A 123 3.42 -0.49 -11.48
C THR A 123 3.48 -1.77 -10.64
N VAL A 124 2.32 -2.29 -10.25
CA VAL A 124 2.17 -3.55 -9.51
C VAL A 124 1.25 -4.46 -10.32
N ILE A 125 1.71 -5.68 -10.61
CA ILE A 125 1.01 -6.61 -11.52
C ILE A 125 0.89 -7.96 -10.82
N SER A 126 -0.33 -8.50 -10.80
CA SER A 126 -0.62 -9.88 -10.43
C SER A 126 -1.17 -10.65 -11.63
N THR A 127 -1.46 -11.93 -11.44
CA THR A 127 -2.10 -12.79 -12.43
C THR A 127 -3.55 -12.39 -12.74
N ILE A 128 -4.19 -11.62 -11.86
CA ILE A 128 -5.62 -11.30 -11.95
C ILE A 128 -5.93 -9.81 -11.93
N ASP A 129 -4.92 -8.97 -11.70
CA ASP A 129 -5.10 -7.53 -11.51
C ASP A 129 -3.79 -6.76 -11.78
N SER A 130 -3.91 -5.46 -12.04
CA SER A 130 -2.76 -4.57 -12.19
C SER A 130 -3.11 -3.15 -11.76
N TYR A 131 -2.16 -2.50 -11.09
CA TYR A 131 -2.30 -1.13 -10.63
C TYR A 131 -1.08 -0.31 -11.03
N THR A 132 -1.31 0.83 -11.67
CA THR A 132 -0.28 1.79 -12.07
C THR A 132 -0.63 3.16 -11.54
N ALA A 133 0.29 3.79 -10.82
CA ALA A 133 0.09 5.12 -10.25
C ALA A 133 1.38 5.96 -10.28
N PRO A 134 1.25 7.30 -10.42
CA PRO A 134 2.39 8.19 -10.30
C PRO A 134 2.99 8.11 -8.88
N ILE A 135 4.30 8.27 -8.78
CA ILE A 135 4.97 8.46 -7.49
C ILE A 135 4.56 9.82 -6.94
N ALA A 136 4.13 9.87 -5.67
CA ALA A 136 3.72 11.13 -5.06
C ALA A 136 4.91 12.11 -4.97
N PRO A 137 4.67 13.43 -4.88
CA PRO A 137 5.74 14.44 -4.84
C PRO A 137 6.77 14.24 -3.71
N ASN A 138 6.36 13.64 -2.60
CA ASN A 138 7.22 13.30 -1.46
C ASN A 138 7.97 11.96 -1.62
N GLY A 139 7.86 11.30 -2.78
CA GLY A 139 8.46 10.01 -3.11
C GLY A 139 7.67 8.81 -2.62
N LEU A 140 6.46 8.99 -2.08
CA LEU A 140 5.65 7.89 -1.66
C LEU A 140 5.19 7.06 -2.88
N ALA A 141 5.51 5.77 -2.85
CA ALA A 141 5.02 4.77 -3.78
C ALA A 141 4.00 3.91 -3.03
N PHE A 142 2.74 3.90 -3.48
CA PHE A 142 1.66 3.18 -2.82
C PHE A 142 0.75 2.54 -3.86
N ALA A 143 0.41 1.27 -3.65
CA ALA A 143 -0.43 0.49 -4.56
C ALA A 143 -1.24 -0.56 -3.79
N LEU A 144 -2.38 -0.93 -4.37
CA LEU A 144 -3.23 -2.04 -3.95
C LEU A 144 -3.59 -2.85 -5.20
N VAL A 145 -3.42 -4.17 -5.13
CA VAL A 145 -3.88 -5.09 -6.17
C VAL A 145 -4.53 -6.32 -5.55
N ARG A 146 -5.44 -6.93 -6.29
CA ARG A 146 -5.92 -8.28 -6.02
C ARG A 146 -4.88 -9.30 -6.50
N THR A 147 -4.71 -10.39 -5.77
CA THR A 147 -3.73 -11.45 -6.05
C THR A 147 -4.36 -12.81 -5.82
N ARG A 148 -3.86 -13.86 -6.48
CA ARG A 148 -4.18 -15.23 -6.01
C ARG A 148 -3.54 -15.45 -4.64
N THR A 149 -4.17 -16.26 -3.80
CA THR A 149 -3.62 -16.57 -2.48
C THR A 149 -2.25 -17.22 -2.62
N GLY A 150 -1.24 -16.65 -1.94
CA GLY A 150 0.16 -17.07 -2.03
C GLY A 150 0.97 -16.40 -3.15
N GLU A 151 0.33 -15.70 -4.08
CA GLU A 151 1.01 -15.03 -5.19
C GLU A 151 1.76 -13.77 -4.73
N HIS A 152 2.99 -13.60 -5.19
CA HIS A 152 3.74 -12.36 -5.03
C HIS A 152 3.64 -11.52 -6.31
N PRO A 153 2.97 -10.34 -6.28
CA PRO A 153 2.86 -9.52 -7.46
C PRO A 153 4.23 -8.97 -7.88
N LEU A 154 4.40 -8.78 -9.18
CA LEU A 154 5.54 -8.10 -9.77
C LEU A 154 5.42 -6.61 -9.48
N ILE A 155 6.53 -5.98 -9.10
CA ILE A 155 6.55 -4.56 -8.71
C ILE A 155 7.68 -3.88 -9.47
N ASN A 156 7.34 -2.87 -10.25
CA ASN A 156 8.25 -2.14 -11.10
C ASN A 156 8.17 -0.64 -10.79
N VAL A 157 9.33 0.01 -10.73
CA VAL A 157 9.45 1.47 -10.68
C VAL A 157 9.96 1.96 -12.02
N HIS A 158 9.19 2.86 -12.63
CA HIS A 158 9.56 3.55 -13.85
C HIS A 158 10.26 4.85 -13.50
N THR A 159 11.27 5.22 -14.28
CA THR A 159 12.09 6.41 -14.05
C THR A 159 12.00 7.38 -15.22
N ALA A 160 12.34 8.64 -14.96
CA ALA A 160 12.31 9.72 -15.94
C ALA A 160 13.28 9.51 -17.12
N ASP A 161 14.35 8.73 -16.91
CA ASP A 161 15.30 8.32 -17.95
C ASP A 161 14.85 7.07 -18.73
N GLY A 162 13.62 6.59 -18.51
CA GLY A 162 13.00 5.50 -19.27
C GLY A 162 13.33 4.09 -18.78
N ARG A 163 14.06 3.94 -17.68
CA ARG A 163 14.34 2.62 -17.10
C ARG A 163 13.09 2.06 -16.41
N ILE A 164 13.01 0.73 -16.41
CA ILE A 164 12.06 -0.05 -15.60
C ILE A 164 12.91 -0.84 -14.60
N VAL A 165 12.81 -0.48 -13.33
CA VAL A 165 13.61 -1.10 -12.27
C VAL A 165 12.70 -2.00 -11.42
N PRO A 166 12.86 -3.33 -11.49
CA PRO A 166 12.05 -4.25 -10.71
C PRO A 166 12.48 -4.24 -9.24
N VAL A 167 11.51 -4.38 -8.35
CA VAL A 167 11.76 -4.76 -6.96
C VAL A 167 12.06 -6.26 -6.93
N VAL A 168 13.27 -6.61 -6.55
CA VAL A 168 13.65 -8.01 -6.31
C VAL A 168 13.14 -8.43 -4.92
N PRO A 169 12.60 -9.65 -4.75
CA PRO A 169 12.20 -10.21 -3.46
C PRO A 169 13.31 -10.19 -2.40
#